data_AF-A0A369J0F6-F1
#
_entry.id   AF-A0A369J0F6-F1
#
_cell.length_a   1.000
_cell.length_b   1.000
_cell.length_c   1.000
_cell.angle_alpha   90.00
_cell.angle_beta   90.00
_cell.angle_gamma   90.00
#
_symmetry.space_group_name_H-M   'P 1'
#
loop_
_entity.id
_entity.type
_entity.pdbx_description
1 polymer ?
#
loop_
_entity_poly.entity_id
_entity_poly.type
_entity_poly.pdbx_seq_one_letter_code
_entity_poly.pdbx_strand_id
1 'polypeptide(L)'
;MHPSLRVCSARAHQPLIRFLGKRTYPSTPSTPHAHPAAPAELKKRFEELFSTSEASGSAPVASSGSKVVFAEFWEAPERFWKRDIEDSEIDAILSGGASLY
;
A
#
# COMPACT_ATOMS: atom_id res chain seq x y z
N MET A 1 -54.21 48.14 1.51
CA MET A 1 -53.35 47.08 0.96
C MET A 1 -52.56 46.47 2.11
N HIS A 2 -52.71 45.18 2.38
CA HIS A 2 -51.98 44.50 3.46
C HIS A 2 -50.87 43.64 2.86
N PRO A 3 -49.59 43.84 3.21
CA PRO A 3 -48.51 43.00 2.73
C PRO A 3 -48.54 41.66 3.49
N SER A 4 -48.83 40.57 2.80
CA SER A 4 -48.65 39.22 3.36
C SER A 4 -47.15 38.90 3.40
N LEU A 5 -46.57 38.78 4.59
CA LEU A 5 -45.21 38.26 4.74
C LEU A 5 -45.21 36.77 4.34
N ARG A 6 -44.67 36.50 3.16
CA ARG A 6 -44.42 35.14 2.68
C ARG A 6 -43.32 34.57 3.58
N VAL A 7 -43.69 33.74 4.55
CA VAL A 7 -42.74 33.02 5.42
C VAL A 7 -41.96 32.04 4.55
N CYS A 8 -40.84 32.50 4.01
CA CYS A 8 -39.94 31.67 3.23
C CYS A 8 -39.33 30.58 4.13
N SER A 9 -39.63 29.32 3.79
CA SER A 9 -38.68 28.20 3.85
C SER A 9 -38.03 27.84 5.20
N ALA A 10 -38.65 28.12 6.34
CA ALA A 10 -38.11 27.62 7.62
C ALA A 10 -38.35 26.11 7.84
N ARG A 11 -39.11 25.42 6.96
CA ARG A 11 -39.68 24.09 7.28
C ARG A 11 -39.73 23.04 6.17
N ALA A 12 -39.23 23.30 4.96
CA ALA A 12 -39.46 22.36 3.85
C ALA A 12 -38.53 21.13 3.87
N HIS A 13 -37.23 21.27 4.17
CA HIS A 13 -36.30 20.14 4.20
C HIS A 13 -35.21 20.34 5.25
N GLN A 14 -35.10 19.42 6.21
CA GLN A 14 -33.92 19.31 7.07
C GLN A 14 -32.84 18.51 6.32
N PRO A 15 -31.60 19.02 6.19
CA PRO A 15 -30.53 18.25 5.56
C PRO A 15 -30.17 17.03 6.43
N LEU A 16 -30.09 15.85 5.81
CA LEU A 16 -29.70 14.59 6.48
C LEU A 16 -28.22 14.57 6.91
N ILE A 17 -27.43 15.52 6.40
CA ILE A 17 -26.02 15.64 6.72
C ILE A 17 -25.87 16.45 8.01
N ARG A 18 -25.29 15.84 9.04
CA ARG A 18 -24.91 16.50 10.29
C ARG A 18 -23.42 16.78 10.26
N PHE A 19 -23.02 18.05 10.31
CA PHE A 19 -21.62 18.42 10.45
C PHE A 19 -21.14 18.06 11.86
N LEU A 20 -20.39 16.96 11.99
CA LEU A 20 -19.92 16.39 13.26
C LEU A 20 -18.86 17.24 14.00
N GLY A 21 -18.58 18.47 13.55
CA GLY A 21 -17.54 19.32 14.11
C GLY A 21 -16.12 18.76 13.90
N LYS A 22 -15.16 19.26 14.70
CA LYS A 22 -13.76 18.80 14.65
C LYS A 22 -13.65 17.40 15.25
N ARG A 23 -13.26 16.42 14.44
CA ARG A 23 -13.04 15.03 14.89
C ARG A 23 -11.79 14.97 15.78
N THR A 24 -11.97 14.65 17.06
CA THR A 24 -10.86 14.37 17.98
C THR A 24 -10.48 12.89 17.83
N TYR A 25 -9.33 12.63 17.23
CA TYR A 25 -8.77 11.28 17.23
C TYR A 25 -8.25 10.95 18.64
N PRO A 26 -8.45 9.72 19.13
CA PRO A 26 -7.86 9.32 20.40
C PRO A 26 -6.33 9.43 20.30
N SER A 27 -5.72 10.15 21.24
CA SER A 27 -4.26 10.33 21.28
C SER A 27 -3.51 9.04 21.62
N THR A 28 -4.20 8.03 22.16
CA THR A 28 -3.62 6.74 22.49
C THR A 28 -3.71 5.79 21.30
N PRO A 29 -2.57 5.31 20.76
CA PRO A 29 -2.58 4.33 19.67
C PRO A 29 -3.21 3.03 20.15
N SER A 30 -3.95 2.37 19.25
CA SER A 30 -4.47 1.02 19.51
C SER A 30 -3.31 0.04 19.71
N THR A 31 -3.44 -0.88 20.66
CA THR A 31 -2.46 -1.94 20.86
C THR A 31 -2.47 -2.88 19.64
N PRO A 32 -1.30 -3.18 19.06
CA PRO A 32 -1.22 -4.16 17.99
C PRO A 32 -1.75 -5.51 18.49
N HIS A 33 -2.70 -6.08 17.77
CA HIS A 33 -3.28 -7.39 18.07
C HIS A 33 -3.57 -8.13 16.77
N ALA A 34 -3.63 -9.46 16.85
CA ALA A 34 -4.00 -10.28 15.71
C ALA A 34 -5.46 -9.97 15.30
N HIS A 35 -5.70 -9.88 13.99
CA HIS A 35 -7.05 -9.68 13.47
C HIS A 35 -7.95 -10.86 13.90
N PRO A 36 -9.18 -10.63 14.40
CA PRO A 36 -10.02 -11.72 14.91
C PRO A 36 -10.41 -12.75 13.84
N ALA A 37 -10.47 -12.34 12.56
CA ALA A 37 -10.71 -13.24 11.44
C ALA A 37 -9.44 -13.84 10.82
N ALA A 38 -8.28 -13.71 11.46
CA ALA A 38 -7.05 -14.31 10.95
C ALA A 38 -7.13 -15.84 11.10
N PRO A 39 -6.83 -16.62 10.04
CA PRO A 39 -6.79 -18.07 10.14
C PRO A 39 -5.66 -18.52 11.08
N ALA A 40 -5.97 -19.45 11.97
CA ALA A 40 -5.03 -19.95 12.99
C ALA A 40 -3.77 -20.62 12.40
N GLU A 41 -3.85 -21.11 11.17
CA GLU A 41 -2.74 -21.74 10.45
C GLU A 41 -1.57 -20.77 10.21
N LEU A 42 -1.83 -19.48 10.03
CA LEU A 42 -0.78 -18.49 9.78
C LEU A 42 0.20 -18.40 10.95
N LYS A 43 -0.29 -18.53 12.19
CA LYS A 43 0.57 -18.47 13.39
C LYS A 43 1.67 -19.54 13.37
N LYS A 44 1.34 -20.76 12.94
CA LYS A 44 2.29 -21.87 12.82
C LYS A 44 3.32 -21.64 11.70
N ARG A 45 2.86 -21.14 10.55
CA ARG A 45 3.72 -20.80 9.40
C ARG A 45 4.75 -19.74 9.76
N PHE A 46 4.41 -18.77 10.63
CA PHE A 46 5.38 -17.78 11.10
C PHE A 46 6.48 -18.42 11.96
N GLU A 47 6.14 -19.32 12.90
CA GLU A 47 7.14 -20.02 13.72
C GLU A 47 8.09 -20.87 12.84
N GLU A 48 7.57 -21.55 11.83
CA GLU A 48 8.36 -22.31 10.84
C GLU A 48 9.28 -21.40 10.01
N LEU A 49 8.76 -20.24 9.57
CA LEU A 49 9.51 -19.25 8.82
C LEU A 49 10.70 -18.71 9.62
N PHE A 50 10.48 -18.34 10.89
CA PHE A 50 11.53 -17.79 11.74
C PHE A 50 12.57 -18.85 12.15
N SER A 51 12.14 -20.10 12.38
CA SER A 51 13.05 -21.23 12.66
C SER A 51 13.93 -21.58 11.47
N THR A 52 13.42 -21.40 10.25
CA THR A 52 14.22 -21.53 9.02
C THR A 52 15.19 -20.36 8.85
N SER A 53 14.84 -19.16 9.33
CA SER A 53 15.66 -17.95 9.18
C SER A 53 16.85 -17.83 10.14
N GLU A 54 16.83 -18.46 11.32
CA GLU A 54 18.03 -18.55 12.19
C GLU A 54 19.16 -19.37 11.53
N ALA A 55 18.83 -20.22 10.54
CA ALA A 55 19.80 -20.94 9.72
C ALA A 55 20.09 -20.27 8.36
N SER A 56 19.43 -19.16 8.03
CA SER A 56 19.66 -18.45 6.77
C SER A 56 19.27 -16.98 6.88
N GLY A 57 20.27 -16.13 7.09
CA GLY A 57 20.16 -14.73 6.71
C GLY A 57 19.82 -14.63 5.23
N SER A 58 18.72 -13.94 4.94
CA SER A 58 18.32 -13.39 3.63
C SER A 58 17.76 -14.34 2.54
N ALA A 59 16.43 -14.23 2.35
CA ALA A 59 15.63 -14.40 1.10
C ALA A 59 15.32 -15.82 0.56
N PRO A 60 14.43 -15.97 -0.45
CA PRO A 60 13.03 -15.51 -0.56
C PRO A 60 12.03 -16.67 -0.81
N VAL A 61 10.72 -16.34 -0.80
CA VAL A 61 9.56 -17.17 -1.17
C VAL A 61 9.86 -18.22 -2.26
N ALA A 62 9.65 -19.49 -1.91
CA ALA A 62 9.69 -20.61 -2.82
C ALA A 62 8.53 -20.49 -3.82
N SER A 63 8.83 -20.04 -5.03
CA SER A 63 7.95 -20.21 -6.18
C SER A 63 8.25 -21.56 -6.83
N SER A 64 7.23 -22.39 -6.90
CA SER A 64 7.23 -23.70 -7.57
C SER A 64 7.73 -23.56 -9.01
N GLY A 65 8.91 -24.12 -9.27
CA GLY A 65 9.56 -24.17 -10.58
C GLY A 65 11.04 -24.45 -10.41
N SER A 66 11.62 -25.26 -11.28
CA SER A 66 13.05 -25.63 -11.32
C SER A 66 13.94 -24.44 -11.72
N LYS A 67 13.83 -23.34 -10.98
CA LYS A 67 14.49 -22.07 -11.25
C LYS A 67 15.68 -21.96 -10.31
N VAL A 68 16.88 -21.84 -10.88
CA VAL A 68 18.10 -21.60 -10.09
C VAL A 68 17.90 -20.29 -9.32
N VAL A 69 17.82 -20.40 -8.00
CA VAL A 69 17.77 -19.25 -7.09
C VAL A 69 19.21 -19.00 -6.64
N PHE A 70 19.77 -17.89 -7.08
CA PHE A 70 21.11 -17.45 -6.66
C PHE A 70 21.03 -16.87 -5.25
N ALA A 71 22.01 -17.20 -4.41
CA ALA A 71 22.03 -16.74 -3.02
C ALA A 71 22.46 -15.27 -2.94
N GLU A 72 23.41 -14.89 -3.78
CA GLU A 72 23.98 -13.55 -3.82
C GLU A 72 23.70 -12.88 -5.17
N PHE A 73 23.51 -11.56 -5.15
CA PHE A 73 23.16 -10.80 -6.35
C PHE A 73 24.23 -10.91 -7.47
N TRP A 74 25.51 -10.98 -7.10
CA TRP A 74 26.62 -11.11 -8.06
C TRP A 74 26.78 -12.51 -8.65
N GLU A 75 26.11 -13.52 -8.09
CA GLU A 75 26.09 -14.87 -8.65
C GLU A 75 25.05 -14.98 -9.80
N ALA A 76 24.10 -14.05 -9.84
CA ALA A 76 23.12 -13.98 -10.92
C ALA A 76 23.80 -13.64 -12.27
N PRO A 77 23.26 -14.12 -13.41
CA PRO A 77 23.73 -13.75 -14.73
C PRO A 77 23.79 -12.23 -14.94
N GLU A 78 24.79 -11.76 -15.69
CA GLU A 78 25.06 -10.33 -15.94
C GLU A 78 23.86 -9.52 -16.45
N ARG A 79 22.89 -10.19 -17.09
CA ARG A 79 21.62 -9.59 -17.53
C ARG A 79 20.79 -9.02 -16.37
N PHE A 80 21.01 -9.52 -15.16
CA PHE A 80 20.34 -9.07 -13.94
C PHE A 80 21.18 -8.11 -13.10
N TRP A 81 22.43 -7.86 -13.49
CA TRP A 81 23.26 -6.88 -12.81
C TRP A 81 22.78 -5.46 -13.11
N LYS A 82 23.16 -4.52 -12.24
CA LYS A 82 22.90 -3.10 -12.46
C LYS A 82 23.58 -2.70 -13.76
N ARG A 83 22.79 -2.19 -14.71
CA ARG A 83 23.29 -1.61 -15.94
C ARG A 83 23.36 -0.10 -15.77
N ASP A 84 24.34 0.52 -16.41
CA ASP A 84 24.35 1.97 -16.55
C ASP A 84 23.23 2.37 -17.52
N ILE A 85 22.49 3.43 -17.18
CA ILE A 85 21.40 3.96 -18.00
C ILE A 85 22.04 4.86 -19.07
N GLU A 86 21.72 4.64 -20.35
CA GLU A 86 22.21 5.48 -21.44
C GLU A 86 21.52 6.86 -21.45
N ASP A 87 22.22 7.91 -21.88
CA ASP A 87 21.69 9.28 -21.93
C ASP A 87 20.37 9.39 -22.72
N SER A 88 20.23 8.57 -23.77
CA SER A 88 19.01 8.49 -24.58
C SER A 88 17.81 7.95 -23.79
N GLU A 89 18.04 7.01 -22.88
CA GLU A 89 17.02 6.45 -21.99
C GLU A 89 16.66 7.44 -20.89
N ILE A 90 17.64 8.17 -20.36
CA ILE A 90 17.42 9.27 -19.41
C ILE A 90 16.52 10.34 -20.05
N ASP A 91 16.83 10.77 -21.27
CA ASP A 91 16.05 11.76 -22.00
C ASP A 91 14.62 11.25 -22.29
N ALA A 92 14.47 9.97 -22.65
CA ALA A 92 13.15 9.36 -22.85
C ALA A 92 12.31 9.32 -21.56
N ILE A 93 12.93 9.04 -20.41
CA ILE A 93 12.26 9.06 -19.10
C ILE A 93 11.87 10.49 -18.70
N LEU A 94 12.79 11.45 -18.83
CA LEU A 94 12.56 12.84 -18.44
C LEU A 94 11.56 13.55 -19.35
N SER A 95 11.55 13.22 -20.63
CA SER A 95 10.54 13.72 -21.59
C SER A 95 9.17 13.03 -21.45
N GLY A 96 9.05 12.05 -20.55
CA GLY A 96 7.80 11.33 -20.29
C GLY A 96 7.35 10.42 -21.44
N GLY A 97 8.27 10.02 -22.33
CA GLY A 97 7.99 9.15 -23.48
C GLY A 97 7.06 9.74 -24.54
N ALA A 98 6.61 10.98 -24.39
CA ALA A 98 5.61 11.62 -25.24
C ALA A 98 6.22 12.51 -26.35
N SER A 99 7.53 12.79 -26.32
CA SER A 99 8.20 13.66 -27.29
C SER A 99 8.68 12.96 -28.57
N LEU A 100 8.54 11.64 -28.65
CA LEU A 100 8.97 10.80 -29.78
C LEU A 100 7.86 10.49 -30.81
N TYR A 101 6.68 11.11 -30.67
CA TYR A 101 5.55 11.02 -31.61
C TYR A 101 5.05 12.40 -32.03
#